data_AF-R7S7E9-F1
#
_entry.id   AF-R7S7E9-F1
#
_cell.length_a   1.000
_cell.length_b   1.000
_cell.length_c   1.000
_cell.angle_alpha   90.00
_cell.angle_beta   90.00
_cell.angle_gamma   90.00
#
_symmetry.space_group_name_H-M   'P 1'
#
loop_
_entity.id
_entity.type
_entity.pdbx_description
1 polymer ?
#
loop_
_entity_poly.entity_id
_entity_poly.type
_entity_poly.pdbx_seq_one_letter_code
_entity_poly.pdbx_strand_id
1 'polypeptide(L)'
;DELNDYLESPVDPTKDALAWWHARRLQFPRLSRMALDYLSIPATSVDVERTFSRGRRLLSHVRSRLSAQTTRAVLCLSDWVRWDLVKSQDI
;
A
#
# COMPACT_ATOMS: atom_id res chain seq x y z
N ASP A 1 -19.04 14.33 18.86
CA ASP A 1 -18.66 12.90 18.75
C ASP A 1 -18.10 12.77 17.35
N GLU A 2 -16.91 12.22 17.16
CA GLU A 2 -16.15 12.38 15.89
C GLU A 2 -16.98 11.99 14.66
N LEU A 3 -17.82 10.95 14.79
CA LEU A 3 -18.71 10.51 13.72
C LEU A 3 -19.82 11.53 13.43
N ASN A 4 -20.51 12.03 14.44
CA ASN A 4 -21.55 13.05 14.27
C ASN A 4 -20.95 14.34 13.69
N ASP A 5 -19.81 14.76 14.22
CA ASP A 5 -19.12 15.99 13.78
C ASP A 5 -18.71 15.88 12.29
N TYR A 6 -18.29 14.68 11.84
CA TYR A 6 -18.01 14.39 10.42
C TYR A 6 -19.28 14.36 9.55
N LEU A 7 -20.36 13.74 10.02
CA LEU A 7 -21.62 13.62 9.28
C LEU A 7 -22.36 14.96 9.14
N GLU A 8 -22.20 15.86 10.10
CA GLU A 8 -22.74 17.22 10.08
C GLU A 8 -21.87 18.20 9.27
N SER A 9 -20.61 17.83 9.01
CA SER A 9 -19.70 18.66 8.22
C SER A 9 -20.12 18.69 6.75
N PRO A 10 -19.95 19.83 6.05
CA PRO A 10 -20.22 19.91 4.63
C PRO A 10 -19.30 18.96 3.84
N VAL A 11 -19.84 18.38 2.77
CA VAL A 11 -19.08 17.49 1.89
C VAL A 11 -17.96 18.27 1.19
N ASP A 12 -16.72 17.86 1.45
CA ASP A 12 -15.52 18.41 0.83
C ASP A 12 -15.16 17.57 -0.42
N PRO A 13 -15.23 18.12 -1.65
CA PRO A 13 -14.89 17.38 -2.86
C PRO A 13 -13.38 17.10 -2.92
N THR A 14 -12.96 15.94 -2.41
CA THR A 14 -11.58 15.45 -2.50
C THR A 14 -11.41 14.41 -3.62
N LYS A 15 -10.30 14.51 -4.36
CA LYS A 15 -9.87 13.47 -5.31
C LYS A 15 -9.07 12.35 -4.63
N ASP A 16 -8.51 12.63 -3.46
CA ASP A 16 -7.71 11.69 -2.68
C ASP A 16 -8.24 11.64 -1.24
N ALA A 17 -9.02 10.59 -0.97
CA ALA A 17 -9.60 10.37 0.35
C ALA A 17 -8.55 10.03 1.41
N LEU A 18 -7.45 9.35 1.04
CA LEU A 18 -6.40 8.98 1.99
C LEU A 18 -5.63 10.22 2.46
N ALA A 19 -5.25 11.10 1.53
CA ALA A 19 -4.60 12.37 1.87
C ALA A 19 -5.52 13.25 2.75
N TRP A 20 -6.81 13.27 2.45
CA TRP A 20 -7.80 14.04 3.22
C TRP A 20 -7.90 13.56 4.67
N TRP A 21 -8.02 12.25 4.91
CA TRP A 21 -8.07 11.67 6.25
C TRP A 21 -6.75 11.84 7.00
N HIS A 22 -5.62 11.70 6.30
CA HIS A 22 -4.30 11.87 6.90
C HIS A 22 -4.05 13.31 7.40
N ALA A 23 -4.52 14.32 6.64
CA ALA A 23 -4.44 15.72 7.03
C ALA A 23 -5.28 16.03 8.27
N ARG A 24 -6.41 15.33 8.47
CA ARG A 24 -7.38 15.57 9.55
C ARG A 24 -7.25 14.62 10.74
N ARG A 25 -6.13 13.88 10.84
CA ARG A 25 -5.88 12.97 11.96
C ARG A 25 -5.92 13.63 13.34
N LEU A 26 -5.60 14.92 13.43
CA LEU A 26 -5.68 15.68 14.68
C LEU A 26 -7.12 16.10 15.03
N GLN A 27 -7.95 16.29 14.00
CA GLN A 27 -9.37 16.65 14.16
C GLN A 27 -10.22 15.41 14.47
N PHE A 28 -9.88 14.26 13.89
CA PHE A 28 -10.61 13.00 14.00
C PHE A 28 -9.68 11.85 14.40
N PRO A 29 -9.10 11.84 15.62
CA PRO A 29 -8.04 10.91 15.99
C PRO A 29 -8.41 9.43 15.95
N ARG A 30 -9.68 9.07 16.22
CA ARG A 30 -10.15 7.67 16.16
C ARG A 30 -10.76 7.36 14.80
N LEU A 31 -11.57 8.27 14.28
CA LEU A 31 -12.28 8.06 13.01
C LEU A 31 -11.32 8.05 11.82
N SER A 32 -10.29 8.90 11.80
CA SER A 32 -9.27 8.89 10.74
C SER A 32 -8.50 7.58 10.68
N ARG A 33 -8.21 6.95 11.82
CA ARG A 33 -7.52 5.66 11.87
C ARG A 33 -8.36 4.58 11.19
N MET A 34 -9.64 4.48 11.56
CA MET A 34 -10.57 3.55 10.94
C MET A 34 -10.72 3.82 9.44
N ALA A 35 -10.90 5.08 9.05
CA ALA A 35 -11.07 5.43 7.64
C ALA A 35 -9.83 5.07 6.80
N LEU A 36 -8.62 5.36 7.29
CA LEU A 36 -7.38 5.00 6.62
C LEU A 36 -7.20 3.48 6.51
N ASP A 37 -7.56 2.72 7.56
CA ASP A 37 -7.50 1.26 7.55
C ASP A 37 -8.42 0.67 6.47
N TYR A 38 -9.64 1.20 6.30
CA TYR A 38 -10.58 0.73 5.27
C TYR A 38 -10.23 1.21 3.85
N LEU A 39 -9.87 2.48 3.68
CA LEU A 39 -9.63 3.07 2.36
C LEU A 39 -8.31 2.61 1.73
N SER A 40 -7.37 2.10 2.53
CA SER A 40 -6.10 1.55 2.03
C SER A 40 -6.21 0.12 1.50
N ILE A 41 -7.36 -0.54 1.71
CA ILE A 41 -7.61 -1.89 1.21
C ILE A 41 -7.70 -1.84 -0.32
N PRO A 42 -6.86 -2.59 -1.06
CA PRO A 42 -6.98 -2.67 -2.51
C PRO A 42 -8.36 -3.20 -2.90
N ALA A 43 -9.03 -2.52 -3.84
CA ALA A 43 -10.36 -2.93 -4.30
C ALA A 43 -10.37 -4.30 -5.02
N THR A 44 -9.21 -4.77 -5.51
CA THR A 44 -9.08 -6.01 -6.27
C THR A 44 -7.80 -6.76 -5.93
N SER A 45 -7.76 -8.05 -6.22
CA SER A 45 -6.56 -8.90 -6.11
C SER A 45 -5.49 -8.62 -7.19
N VAL A 46 -5.73 -7.69 -8.12
CA VAL A 46 -4.89 -7.45 -9.30
C VAL A 46 -3.44 -7.15 -8.93
N ASP A 47 -3.21 -6.38 -7.86
CA ASP A 47 -1.84 -6.07 -7.43
C ASP A 47 -1.12 -7.30 -6.90
N VAL A 48 -1.83 -8.15 -6.15
CA VAL A 48 -1.30 -9.42 -5.64
C VAL A 48 -0.99 -10.37 -6.79
N GLU A 49 -1.89 -10.49 -7.76
CA GLU A 49 -1.70 -11.31 -8.97
C GLU A 49 -0.54 -10.84 -9.83
N ARG A 50 -0.35 -9.51 -9.95
CA ARG A 50 0.80 -8.92 -10.64
C ARG A 50 2.11 -9.29 -9.94
N THR A 51 2.15 -9.23 -8.61
CA THR A 51 3.32 -9.64 -7.82
C THR A 51 3.60 -11.12 -7.97
N PHE A 52 2.59 -12.00 -7.90
CA PHE A 52 2.77 -13.44 -8.13
C PHE A 52 3.23 -13.76 -9.56
N SER A 53 2.71 -13.07 -10.56
CA SER A 53 3.12 -13.25 -11.96
C SER A 53 4.58 -12.83 -12.19
N ARG A 54 5.06 -11.79 -11.49
CA ARG A 54 6.48 -11.42 -11.48
C ARG A 54 7.33 -12.46 -10.75
N GLY A 55 6.85 -12.95 -9.61
CA GLY A 55 7.50 -14.04 -8.87
C GLY A 55 7.65 -15.30 -9.70
N ARG A 56 6.61 -15.70 -10.43
CA ARG A 56 6.65 -16.85 -11.34
C ARG A 56 7.68 -16.67 -12.45
N ARG A 57 7.81 -15.46 -13.02
CA ARG A 57 8.86 -15.15 -14.01
C ARG A 57 10.26 -15.22 -13.41
N LEU A 58 10.48 -14.64 -12.23
CA LEU A 58 11.77 -14.73 -11.52
C LEU A 58 12.14 -16.19 -11.23
N LEU A 59 11.21 -16.98 -10.71
CA LEU A 59 11.41 -18.41 -10.45
C LEU A 59 11.61 -19.23 -11.73
N SER A 60 10.96 -18.86 -12.82
CA SER A 60 11.09 -19.57 -14.10
C SER A 60 12.40 -19.25 -14.83
N HIS A 61 12.88 -18.00 -14.77
CA HIS A 61 14.15 -17.61 -15.38
C HIS A 61 15.35 -18.05 -14.54
N VAL A 62 15.18 -18.08 -13.22
CA VAL A 62 16.21 -18.53 -12.28
C VAL A 62 15.93 -19.98 -11.90
N ARG A 63 16.31 -20.94 -12.77
CA ARG A 63 16.45 -22.38 -12.42
C ARG A 63 17.54 -22.64 -11.35
N SER A 64 17.89 -21.64 -10.56
CA SER A 64 18.83 -21.77 -9.45
C SER A 64 18.05 -22.05 -8.17
N ARG A 65 18.67 -22.79 -7.25
CA ARG A 65 18.11 -23.28 -5.98
C ARG A 65 17.85 -22.12 -4.98
N LEU A 66 17.13 -21.08 -5.40
CA LEU A 66 16.75 -19.98 -4.52
C LEU A 66 15.71 -20.48 -3.51
N SER A 67 15.99 -20.21 -2.24
CA SER A 67 15.02 -20.45 -1.19
C SER A 67 13.79 -19.54 -1.36
N ALA A 68 12.65 -19.95 -0.82
CA ALA A 68 11.45 -19.11 -0.78
C ALA A 68 11.71 -17.76 -0.11
N GLN A 69 12.62 -17.71 0.87
CA GLN A 69 13.03 -16.49 1.54
C GLN A 69 13.76 -15.53 0.60
N THR A 70 14.72 -16.05 -0.19
CA THR A 70 15.47 -15.24 -1.15
C THR A 70 14.56 -14.70 -2.25
N THR A 71 13.65 -15.52 -2.77
CA THR A 71 12.66 -15.08 -3.77
C THR A 71 11.77 -13.95 -3.24
N ARG A 72 11.30 -14.06 -1.98
CA ARG A 72 10.51 -13.01 -1.34
C ARG A 72 11.31 -11.72 -1.20
N ALA A 73 12.54 -11.79 -0.71
CA ALA A 73 13.41 -10.63 -0.54
C ALA A 73 13.64 -9.89 -1.87
N VAL A 74 13.94 -10.63 -2.95
CA VAL A 74 14.14 -10.06 -4.29
C VAL A 74 12.87 -9.38 -4.81
N LEU A 75 11.70 -10.00 -4.62
CA LEU A 75 10.42 -9.41 -5.01
C LEU A 75 10.13 -8.11 -4.26
N CYS A 76 10.26 -8.12 -2.94
CA CYS A 76 10.06 -6.94 -2.10
C CYS A 76 11.02 -5.81 -2.49
N LEU A 77 12.32 -6.12 -2.62
CA LEU A 77 13.34 -5.13 -2.98
C LEU A 77 13.08 -4.53 -4.37
N SER A 78 12.71 -5.37 -5.34
CA SER A 78 12.37 -4.92 -6.70
C SER A 78 11.16 -3.98 -6.71
N ASP A 79 10.19 -4.21 -5.83
CA ASP A 79 9.04 -3.32 -5.67
C ASP A 79 9.45 -2.04 -4.95
N TRP A 80 10.17 -2.12 -3.84
CA TRP A 80 10.59 -0.94 -3.08
C TRP A 80 11.46 0.02 -3.89
N VAL A 81 12.39 -0.49 -4.69
CA VAL A 81 13.17 0.35 -5.63
C VAL A 81 12.27 1.04 -6.65
N ARG A 82 11.26 0.33 -7.18
CA ARG A 82 10.31 0.90 -8.13
C ARG A 82 9.46 2.01 -7.52
N TRP A 83 9.12 1.87 -6.24
CA TRP A 83 8.38 2.88 -5.47
C TRP A 83 9.28 3.97 -4.88
N ASP A 84 10.57 3.97 -5.20
CA ASP A 84 11.58 4.90 -4.67
C ASP A 84 11.70 4.89 -3.13
N LEU A 85 11.31 3.77 -2.51
CA LEU A 85 11.43 3.55 -1.06
C LEU A 85 12.85 3.16 -0.64
N VAL A 86 13.64 2.63 -1.59
CA VAL A 86 15.06 2.28 -1.43
C VAL A 86 15.79 2.76 -2.67
N LYS A 87 16.90 3.49 -2.50
CA LYS A 87 17.70 3.94 -3.65
C LYS A 87 18.59 2.80 -4.12
N SER A 88 18.81 2.69 -5.44
CA SER A 88 19.67 1.64 -6.00
C SER A 88 21.14 1.72 -5.58
N GLN A 89 21.56 2.88 -5.04
CA GLN A 89 22.88 3.09 -4.45
C GLN A 89 23.02 2.50 -3.03
N ASP A 90 21.91 2.17 -2.36
CA ASP A 90 21.87 1.64 -0.99
C ASP A 90 21.82 0.10 -0.97
N ILE A 91 21.87 -0.54 -2.13
CA ILE A 91 21.84 -2.00 -2.35
C ILE A 91 23.22 -2.47 -2.83
#